data_AF-A0A8T4NLS4-F1
#
_entry.id   AF-A0A8T4NLS4-F1
#
_cell.length_a   1.000
_cell.length_b   1.000
_cell.length_c   1.000
_cell.angle_alpha   90.00
_cell.angle_beta   90.00
_cell.angle_gamma   90.00
#
_symmetry.space_group_name_H-M   'P 1'
#
loop_
_entity.id
_entity.type
_entity.pdbx_description
1 polymer ?
#
loop_
_entity_poly.entity_id
_entity_poly.type
_entity_poly.pdbx_seq_one_letter_code
_entity_poly.pdbx_strand_id
1 'polypeptide(L)'
;MKVALLCNIKKRAGNGKGEVHDKYAEFDSVETVNAIKKAVEASFAGKKTKRIDTKIINADETAYFKIRESRPDFVFNIAEGLYGRSREAQIPLLLEYMQIPYSGSSPLCLAICLDKAMTKRVLLYHGIPTPRFQVFSTGIEKLDSGMKFP
;
A
#
# COMPACT_ATOMS: atom_id res chain seq x y z
N MET A 1 -2.32 -24.19 -4.05
CA MET A 1 -1.87 -23.07 -3.20
C MET A 1 -2.87 -21.95 -3.40
N LYS A 2 -3.37 -21.35 -2.33
CA LYS A 2 -4.29 -20.22 -2.37
C LYS A 2 -3.50 -18.92 -2.28
N VAL A 3 -3.64 -18.06 -3.28
CA VAL A 3 -3.02 -16.74 -3.29
C VAL A 3 -4.13 -15.70 -3.26
N ALA A 4 -4.05 -14.75 -2.34
CA ALA A 4 -4.93 -13.58 -2.39
C ALA A 4 -4.18 -12.40 -3.00
N LEU A 5 -4.82 -11.70 -3.94
CA LEU A 5 -4.38 -10.39 -4.43
C LEU A 5 -5.13 -9.32 -3.64
N LEU A 6 -4.43 -8.62 -2.74
CA LEU A 6 -5.02 -7.54 -1.95
C LEU A 6 -4.77 -6.18 -2.61
N CYS A 7 -5.83 -5.42 -2.85
CA CYS A 7 -5.77 -4.16 -3.58
C CYS A 7 -6.89 -3.19 -3.15
N ASN A 8 -6.76 -1.91 -3.47
CA ASN A 8 -7.86 -0.94 -3.43
C ASN A 8 -8.36 -0.70 -4.85
N ILE A 9 -9.57 -1.17 -5.19
CA ILE A 9 -10.12 -1.01 -6.53
C ILE A 9 -10.77 0.36 -6.68
N LYS A 10 -10.39 1.10 -7.72
CA LYS A 10 -11.00 2.37 -8.09
C LYS A 10 -12.48 2.19 -8.35
N LYS A 11 -13.31 2.83 -7.52
CA LYS A 11 -14.75 2.96 -7.82
C LYS A 11 -14.88 3.90 -9.01
N ARG A 12 -15.79 3.60 -9.95
CA ARG A 12 -16.21 4.61 -10.92
C ARG A 12 -16.68 5.81 -10.10
N ALA A 13 -16.11 6.99 -10.34
CA ALA A 13 -16.57 8.23 -9.73
C ALA A 13 -18.08 8.30 -9.96
N GLY A 14 -18.84 8.37 -8.87
CA GLY A 14 -20.28 8.56 -9.00
C GLY A 14 -20.52 9.93 -9.61
N ASN A 15 -21.60 10.10 -10.38
CA ASN A 15 -22.10 11.44 -10.75
C ASN A 15 -22.60 12.25 -9.53
N GLY A 16 -22.16 11.90 -8.32
CA GLY A 16 -22.50 12.56 -7.07
C GLY A 16 -21.77 13.89 -6.96
N LYS A 17 -22.53 14.98 -7.00
CA LYS A 17 -22.05 16.34 -6.72
C LYS A 17 -21.30 16.33 -5.38
N GLY A 18 -19.96 16.40 -5.41
CA GLY A 18 -19.11 16.51 -4.23
C GLY A 18 -18.01 15.45 -4.07
N GLU A 19 -17.91 14.43 -4.92
CA GLU A 19 -16.71 13.57 -4.90
C GLU A 19 -15.49 14.35 -5.41
N VAL A 20 -14.49 14.54 -4.55
CA VAL A 20 -13.21 15.15 -4.91
C VAL A 20 -12.56 14.27 -5.98
N HIS A 21 -12.24 14.86 -7.13
CA HIS A 21 -11.75 14.19 -8.34
C HIS A 21 -10.55 13.24 -8.07
N ASP A 22 -9.75 13.54 -7.05
CA ASP A 22 -8.49 12.85 -6.75
C ASP A 22 -8.60 11.73 -5.69
N LYS A 23 -9.80 11.51 -5.12
CA LYS A 23 -9.99 10.60 -3.98
C LYS A 23 -9.54 9.16 -4.23
N TYR A 24 -9.59 8.72 -5.49
CA TYR A 24 -9.23 7.37 -5.91
C TYR A 24 -8.10 7.39 -6.96
N ALA A 25 -7.25 8.40 -6.95
CA ALA A 25 -6.16 8.52 -7.91
C ALA A 25 -5.10 7.44 -7.73
N GLU A 26 -4.82 7.06 -6.48
CA GLU A 26 -3.87 6.01 -6.13
C GLU A 26 -4.45 4.59 -6.29
N PHE A 27 -5.78 4.46 -6.46
CA PHE A 27 -6.41 3.14 -6.58
C PHE A 27 -6.35 2.59 -8.01
N ASP A 28 -6.11 1.29 -8.11
CA ASP A 28 -6.00 0.60 -9.39
C ASP A 28 -7.36 0.35 -10.06
N SER A 29 -7.36 0.38 -11.38
CA SER A 29 -8.54 -0.03 -12.15
C SER A 29 -8.74 -1.54 -12.11
N VAL A 30 -9.97 -1.99 -12.38
CA VAL A 30 -10.30 -3.42 -12.46
C VAL A 30 -9.47 -4.13 -13.52
N GLU A 31 -9.15 -3.44 -14.62
CA GLU A 31 -8.30 -3.94 -15.69
C GLU A 31 -6.88 -4.21 -15.19
N THR A 32 -6.27 -3.26 -14.48
CA THR A 32 -4.93 -3.41 -13.89
C THR A 32 -4.91 -4.55 -12.88
N VAL A 33 -5.87 -4.60 -11.96
CA VAL A 33 -5.95 -5.67 -10.95
C VAL A 33 -6.10 -7.05 -11.62
N ASN A 34 -6.92 -7.16 -12.66
CA ASN A 34 -7.05 -8.41 -13.40
C ASN A 34 -5.79 -8.78 -14.19
N ALA A 35 -5.05 -7.81 -14.72
CA ALA A 35 -3.78 -8.05 -15.39
C ALA A 35 -2.72 -8.58 -14.40
N ILE A 36 -2.64 -7.98 -13.20
CA ILE A 36 -1.75 -8.45 -12.13
C ILE A 36 -2.13 -9.85 -11.69
N LYS A 37 -3.42 -10.12 -11.47
CA LYS A 37 -3.93 -11.47 -11.15
C LYS A 37 -3.46 -12.50 -12.18
N LYS A 38 -3.64 -12.21 -13.47
CA LYS A 38 -3.21 -13.09 -14.57
C LYS A 38 -1.69 -13.29 -14.59
N ALA A 39 -0.91 -12.24 -14.32
CA ALA A 39 0.55 -12.32 -14.26
C ALA A 39 1.03 -13.19 -13.08
N VAL A 40 0.37 -13.05 -11.91
CA VAL A 40 0.59 -13.94 -10.77
C VAL A 40 0.26 -15.37 -11.16
N GLU A 41 -0.91 -15.63 -11.77
CA GLU A 41 -1.31 -16.95 -12.28
C GLU A 41 -0.28 -17.57 -13.22
N ALA A 42 0.19 -16.80 -14.20
CA ALA A 42 1.19 -17.22 -15.17
C ALA A 42 2.55 -17.53 -14.54
N SER A 43 2.95 -16.82 -13.48
CA SER A 43 4.25 -17.02 -12.80
C SER A 43 4.40 -18.38 -12.10
N PHE A 44 3.29 -19.10 -11.91
CA PHE A 44 3.27 -20.47 -11.38
C PHE A 44 2.95 -21.53 -12.45
N ALA A 45 2.63 -21.14 -13.68
CA ALA A 45 2.39 -22.08 -14.77
C ALA A 45 3.70 -22.83 -15.12
N GLY A 46 3.65 -24.16 -15.15
CA GLY A 46 4.80 -25.02 -15.52
C GLY A 46 5.66 -25.52 -14.35
N LYS A 47 5.46 -25.02 -13.12
CA LYS A 47 6.05 -25.64 -11.93
C LYS A 47 5.26 -26.91 -11.60
N LYS A 48 5.93 -27.99 -11.15
CA LYS A 48 5.29 -29.25 -10.67
C LYS A 48 4.28 -29.05 -9.51
N THR A 49 4.14 -27.82 -9.02
CA THR A 49 3.24 -27.41 -7.97
C THR A 49 1.79 -27.34 -8.48
N LYS A 50 0.89 -27.92 -7.68
CA LYS A 50 -0.57 -27.89 -7.82
C LYS A 50 -1.10 -26.53 -8.34
N ARG A 51 -2.18 -26.57 -9.14
CA ARG A 51 -3.01 -25.41 -9.53
C ARG A 51 -3.04 -24.35 -8.42
N ILE A 52 -2.74 -23.11 -8.78
CA ILE A 52 -2.94 -21.98 -7.88
C ILE A 52 -4.38 -21.50 -7.98
N ASP A 53 -4.97 -21.17 -6.84
CA ASP A 53 -6.30 -20.57 -6.73
C ASP A 53 -6.09 -19.11 -6.31
N THR A 54 -6.41 -18.17 -7.20
CA THR A 54 -6.18 -16.75 -6.94
C THR A 54 -7.49 -16.01 -6.71
N LYS A 55 -7.56 -15.27 -5.58
CA LYS A 55 -8.73 -14.50 -5.18
C LYS A 55 -8.37 -13.03 -5.00
N ILE A 56 -9.12 -12.13 -5.63
CA ILE A 56 -9.00 -10.70 -5.38
C ILE A 56 -9.74 -10.37 -4.08
N ILE A 57 -9.09 -9.63 -3.19
CA ILE A 57 -9.67 -9.14 -1.94
C ILE A 57 -9.47 -7.63 -1.89
N ASN A 58 -10.57 -6.88 -1.79
CA ASN A 58 -10.51 -5.44 -1.64
C ASN A 58 -10.03 -5.07 -0.22
N ALA A 59 -9.08 -4.15 -0.12
CA ALA A 59 -8.50 -3.65 1.12
C ALA A 59 -9.39 -2.56 1.75
N ASP A 60 -10.60 -2.96 2.13
CA ASP A 60 -11.60 -2.14 2.81
C ASP A 60 -11.82 -2.61 4.26
N GLU A 61 -12.78 -2.03 4.98
CA GLU A 61 -13.09 -2.42 6.37
C GLU A 61 -13.48 -3.90 6.55
N THR A 62 -13.82 -4.59 5.45
CA THR A 62 -14.18 -6.01 5.47
C THR A 62 -12.99 -6.94 5.17
N ALA A 63 -11.81 -6.38 4.86
CA ALA A 63 -10.64 -7.15 4.45
C ALA A 63 -10.28 -8.25 5.45
N TYR A 64 -10.30 -7.96 6.76
CA TYR A 64 -10.01 -8.95 7.80
C TYR A 64 -10.89 -10.20 7.68
N PHE A 65 -12.21 -10.03 7.55
CA PHE A 65 -13.14 -11.15 7.44
C PHE A 65 -12.92 -11.94 6.15
N LYS A 66 -12.70 -11.25 5.02
CA LYS A 66 -12.44 -11.87 3.71
C LYS A 66 -11.12 -12.66 3.68
N ILE A 67 -10.06 -12.15 4.31
CA ILE A 67 -8.78 -12.86 4.44
C ILE A 67 -8.98 -14.10 5.32
N ARG A 68 -9.64 -13.94 6.46
CA ARG A 68 -9.91 -15.05 7.40
C ARG A 68 -10.76 -16.15 6.78
N GLU A 69 -11.76 -15.81 5.98
CA GLU A 69 -12.61 -16.76 5.27
C GLU A 69 -11.84 -17.49 4.16
N SER A 70 -11.08 -16.74 3.35
CA SER A 70 -10.35 -17.34 2.21
C SER A 70 -9.18 -18.23 2.63
N ARG A 71 -8.59 -17.96 3.80
CA ARG A 71 -7.42 -18.66 4.36
C ARG A 71 -6.31 -18.81 3.31
N PRO A 72 -5.76 -17.70 2.78
CA PRO A 72 -4.72 -17.77 1.76
C PRO A 72 -3.43 -18.33 2.34
N ASP A 73 -2.68 -19.07 1.52
CA ASP A 73 -1.33 -19.52 1.86
C ASP A 73 -0.31 -18.38 1.70
N PHE A 74 -0.62 -17.40 0.84
CA PHE A 74 0.20 -16.22 0.56
C PHE A 74 -0.65 -15.05 0.07
N VAL A 75 -0.21 -13.82 0.34
CA VAL A 75 -0.84 -12.60 -0.16
C VAL A 75 0.10 -11.83 -1.07
N PHE A 76 -0.33 -11.59 -2.31
CA PHE A 76 0.28 -10.58 -3.16
C PHE A 76 -0.38 -9.23 -2.83
N ASN A 77 0.32 -8.37 -2.10
CA ASN A 77 -0.22 -7.10 -1.61
C ASN A 77 0.16 -5.94 -2.53
N ILE A 78 -0.86 -5.22 -2.99
CA ILE A 78 -0.78 -3.92 -3.69
C ILE A 78 -1.79 -2.91 -3.10
N ALA A 79 -2.16 -3.10 -1.82
CA ALA A 79 -3.12 -2.22 -1.17
C ALA A 79 -2.49 -0.88 -0.78
N GLU A 80 -3.18 0.20 -1.12
CA GLU A 80 -2.83 1.59 -0.77
C GLU A 80 -3.36 2.00 0.62
N GLY A 81 -4.31 1.23 1.15
CA GLY A 81 -5.01 1.56 2.40
C GLY A 81 -6.06 2.67 2.22
N LEU A 82 -6.71 3.03 3.32
CA LEU A 82 -7.87 3.94 3.26
C LEU A 82 -7.57 5.33 3.80
N TYR A 83 -7.05 5.41 5.03
CA TYR A 83 -6.94 6.66 5.77
C TYR A 83 -5.69 6.69 6.65
N GLY A 84 -5.23 7.90 6.96
CA GLY A 84 -4.14 8.12 7.91
C GLY A 84 -2.75 8.13 7.28
N ARG A 85 -1.78 8.57 8.08
CA ARG A 85 -0.39 8.82 7.66
C ARG A 85 0.36 7.55 7.24
N SER A 86 -0.03 6.39 7.77
CA SER A 86 0.57 5.08 7.54
C SER A 86 -0.39 4.12 6.82
N ARG A 87 -1.29 4.64 5.98
CA ARG A 87 -2.38 3.86 5.35
C ARG A 87 -1.90 2.59 4.64
N GLU A 88 -0.80 2.65 3.89
CA GLU A 88 -0.24 1.50 3.16
C GLU A 88 0.25 0.38 4.09
N ALA A 89 0.56 0.69 5.36
CA ALA A 89 0.99 -0.30 6.34
C ALA A 89 -0.17 -1.12 6.94
N GLN A 90 -1.42 -0.69 6.75
CA GLN A 90 -2.60 -1.30 7.41
C GLN A 90 -2.78 -2.78 7.05
N ILE A 91 -2.72 -3.12 5.76
CA ILE A 91 -2.88 -4.49 5.31
C ILE A 91 -1.68 -5.36 5.72
N PRO A 92 -0.41 -4.98 5.45
CA PRO A 92 0.75 -5.72 5.93
C PRO A 92 0.72 -5.99 7.43
N LEU A 93 0.32 -5.01 8.25
CA LEU A 93 0.21 -5.19 9.70
C LEU A 93 -0.82 -6.26 10.06
N LEU A 94 -1.96 -6.25 9.38
CA LEU A 94 -3.00 -7.27 9.54
C LEU A 94 -2.49 -8.66 9.15
N LEU A 95 -1.71 -8.76 8.07
CA LEU A 95 -1.15 -10.03 7.59
C LEU A 95 -0.09 -10.58 8.53
N GLU A 96 0.79 -9.73 9.08
CA GLU A 96 1.75 -10.12 10.13
C GLU A 96 1.01 -10.62 11.38
N TYR A 97 -0.03 -9.91 11.83
CA TYR A 97 -0.87 -10.35 12.95
C TYR A 97 -1.52 -11.72 12.70
N MET A 98 -1.98 -11.96 11.47
CA MET A 98 -2.57 -13.24 11.06
C MET A 98 -1.53 -14.32 10.73
N GLN A 99 -0.23 -14.00 10.80
CA GLN A 99 0.88 -14.87 10.42
C GLN A 99 0.78 -15.40 8.97
N ILE A 100 0.30 -14.56 8.05
CA ILE A 100 0.18 -14.88 6.63
C ILE A 100 1.36 -14.24 5.88
N PRO A 101 2.17 -15.02 5.14
CA PRO A 101 3.26 -14.46 4.36
C PRO A 101 2.74 -13.63 3.19
N TYR A 102 3.43 -12.56 2.84
CA TYR A 102 2.98 -11.62 1.82
C TYR A 102 4.14 -10.96 1.05
N SER A 103 3.82 -10.35 -0.09
CA SER A 103 4.79 -9.63 -0.93
C SER A 103 4.99 -8.17 -0.51
N GLY A 104 6.18 -7.62 -0.78
CA GLY A 104 6.49 -6.22 -0.56
C GLY A 104 7.13 -5.94 0.79
N SER A 105 7.00 -4.71 1.26
CA SER A 105 7.70 -4.20 2.44
C SER A 105 6.97 -4.50 3.75
N SER A 106 7.71 -4.52 4.86
CA SER A 106 7.15 -4.63 6.22
C SER A 106 6.26 -3.43 6.57
N PRO A 107 5.34 -3.54 7.56
CA PRO A 107 4.47 -2.43 7.96
C PRO A 107 5.29 -1.24 8.45
N LEU A 108 6.38 -1.48 9.19
CA LEU A 108 7.28 -0.43 9.65
C LEU A 108 7.94 0.30 8.48
N CYS A 109 8.43 -0.44 7.48
CA CYS A 109 9.03 0.14 6.29
C CYS A 109 8.02 1.03 5.55
N LEU A 110 6.81 0.53 5.32
CA LEU A 110 5.76 1.30 4.62
C LEU A 110 5.33 2.54 5.41
N ALA A 111 5.16 2.42 6.73
CA ALA A 111 4.81 3.56 7.58
C ALA A 111 5.87 4.67 7.56
N ILE A 112 7.16 4.30 7.50
CA ILE A 112 8.25 5.27 7.38
C ILE A 112 8.29 5.86 5.97
N CYS A 113 8.28 5.02 4.93
CA CYS A 113 8.43 5.42 3.53
C CYS A 113 7.30 6.34 3.03
N LEU A 114 6.08 6.14 3.53
CA LEU A 114 4.95 6.99 3.20
C LEU A 114 5.04 8.39 3.83
N ASP A 115 5.83 8.52 4.89
CA ASP A 115 6.08 9.76 5.60
C ASP A 115 7.42 10.36 5.19
N LYS A 116 7.38 11.31 4.24
CA LYS A 116 8.57 11.99 3.72
C LYS A 116 9.44 12.60 4.82
N ALA A 117 8.84 13.14 5.88
CA ALA A 117 9.62 13.73 6.96
C ALA A 117 10.38 12.66 7.75
N MET A 118 9.71 11.57 8.13
CA MET A 118 10.36 10.46 8.85
C MET A 118 11.38 9.73 7.98
N THR A 119 11.06 9.46 6.71
CA THR A 119 12.01 8.92 5.74
C THR A 119 13.30 9.73 5.72
N LYS A 120 13.19 11.06 5.55
CA LYS A 120 14.37 11.94 5.50
C LYS A 120 15.17 11.92 6.80
N ARG A 121 14.51 11.84 7.97
CA ARG A 121 15.19 11.69 9.26
C ARG A 121 15.98 10.38 9.35
N VAL A 122 15.40 9.27 8.90
CA VAL A 122 16.05 7.95 8.88
C VAL A 122 17.24 7.94 7.91
N LEU A 123 17.08 8.51 6.71
CA LEU A 123 18.17 8.64 5.73
C LEU A 123 19.35 9.42 6.31
N LEU A 124 19.09 10.60 6.91
CA LEU A 124 20.12 11.43 7.52
C LEU A 124 20.82 10.73 8.69
N TYR A 125 20.07 10.01 9.53
CA TYR A 125 20.64 9.24 10.65
C TYR A 125 21.67 8.21 10.16
N HIS A 126 21.43 7.58 9.01
CA HIS A 126 22.35 6.63 8.38
C HIS A 126 23.37 7.27 7.42
N GLY A 127 23.46 8.60 7.38
CA GLY A 127 24.41 9.31 6.50
C GLY A 127 24.05 9.25 5.01
N ILE A 128 22.81 8.88 4.66
CA ILE A 128 22.34 8.87 3.27
C ILE A 128 21.90 10.29 2.88
N PRO A 129 22.47 10.88 1.81
CA PRO A 129 22.15 12.25 1.41
C PRO A 129 20.67 12.45 1.06
N THR A 130 20.08 13.53 1.58
CA THR A 130 18.74 14.01 1.19
C THR A 130 18.70 15.53 1.34
N PRO A 131 17.89 16.27 0.54
CA PRO A 131 17.81 17.73 0.68
C PRO A 131 17.47 18.17 2.10
N ARG A 132 18.05 19.29 2.56
CA ARG A 132 17.63 19.94 3.81
C ARG A 132 16.12 20.20 3.77
N PHE A 133 15.46 20.09 4.92
CA PHE A 133 14.00 20.19 4.98
C PHE A 133 13.53 20.75 6.31
N GLN A 134 12.35 21.35 6.25
CA GLN A 134 11.57 21.80 7.40
C GLN A 134 10.14 21.31 7.23
N VAL A 135 9.50 20.89 8.32
CA VAL A 135 8.09 20.49 8.35
C VAL A 135 7.29 21.62 8.96
N PHE A 136 6.18 21.98 8.32
CA PHE A 136 5.23 22.97 8.80
C PHE A 136 3.96 22.24 9.23
N SER A 137 3.43 22.54 10.41
CA SER A 137 2.18 21.95 10.90
C SER A 137 0.99 22.88 10.72
N THR A 138 1.22 24.19 10.70
CA THR A 138 0.17 25.22 10.69
C THR A 138 0.33 26.24 9.57
N GLY A 139 1.51 26.31 8.93
CA GLY A 139 1.82 27.22 7.83
C GLY A 139 2.23 28.63 8.30
N ILE A 140 2.11 28.91 9.60
CA ILE A 140 2.55 30.18 10.22
C ILE A 140 3.95 30.08 10.84
N GLU A 141 4.54 28.88 10.88
CA GLU A 141 5.91 28.71 11.33
C GLU A 141 6.86 29.53 10.43
N LYS A 142 7.90 30.13 11.01
CA LYS A 142 8.91 30.85 10.22
C LYS A 142 9.81 29.85 9.50
N LEU A 143 10.19 30.16 8.26
CA LEU A 143 11.22 29.41 7.55
C LEU A 143 12.55 29.53 8.31
N ASP A 144 13.20 28.39 8.55
CA ASP A 144 14.54 28.32 9.14
C ASP A 144 15.52 29.10 8.25
N SER A 145 16.29 30.01 8.83
CA SER A 145 17.25 30.85 8.10
C SER A 145 18.39 30.05 7.45
N GLY A 146 18.62 28.81 7.90
CA GLY A 146 19.53 27.84 7.28
C GLY A 146 18.97 27.16 6.02
N MET A 147 17.66 27.26 5.76
CA MET A 147 17.01 26.75 4.56
C MET A 147 17.25 27.68 3.37
N LYS A 148 18.46 27.62 2.82
CA LYS A 148 18.81 28.32 1.58
C LYS A 148 18.44 27.46 0.37
N PHE A 149 17.75 28.08 -0.59
CA PHE A 149 17.56 27.49 -1.92
C PHE A 149 18.93 27.35 -2.60
N PRO A 150 19.17 26.27 -3.37
CA PRO A 150 20.39 26.11 -4.16
C PRO A 150 20.64 27.26 -5.13
#